data_AF-A0A660P9C7-F1
#
_entry.id   AF-A0A660P9C7-F1
#
_cell.length_a   1.000
_cell.length_b   1.000
_cell.length_c   1.000
_cell.angle_alpha   90.00
_cell.angle_beta   90.00
_cell.angle_gamma   90.00
#
_symmetry.space_group_name_H-M   'P 1'
#
loop_
_entity.id
_entity.type
_entity.pdbx_description
1 polymer ?
#
loop_
_entity_poly.entity_id
_entity_poly.type
_entity_poly.pdbx_seq_one_letter_code
_entity_poly.pdbx_strand_id
1 'polypeptide(L)'
;MITCETWHDIWLNEGFASYSEALYYEAMYGSESYHAYMLSMEYYDDRSVYVYDTTWADDVFDIVVYDKGAWVLHMLRYYVGDEAFFDFLHEYAGSQYKHSSLTTEEFIEFCENSTGRELNRFFEDWVYGIMYPVYTRTYYVEPDLSDGLYWVCYYLLQTQTYGPDVFEMPVDFRFFSGDEVIFDTTIFNDSRQQAFTFKVPAVPDSIVVDPDNWILNKGFEMPWSYHLLQLPLDAANQYTGYLDTILCRGGSGNNEFQIVEGNLPLGLALDAQSGIISGAPGEFGDFSFTVRADDTYSSYHDEVEYSLTVMEGIGWPGDANKDDNVNILDIVFLINFKYKDGPPPAISRLADPNVDCAIDILDIVYLINYRYKNGPDPDLGCAVL
;
A
#
# COMPACT_ATOMS: atom_id res chain seq x y z
N MET A 1 -33.92 15.68 23.63
CA MET A 1 -34.19 16.27 22.30
C MET A 1 -33.10 17.28 22.06
N ILE A 2 -32.33 17.03 21.01
CA ILE A 2 -31.24 17.84 20.51
C ILE A 2 -31.51 17.97 19.00
N THR A 3 -31.21 19.11 18.38
CA THR A 3 -31.44 19.32 16.94
C THR A 3 -30.18 19.81 16.23
N CYS A 4 -30.12 19.70 14.92
CA CYS A 4 -29.10 20.30 14.08
C CYS A 4 -29.16 21.83 14.17
N GLU A 5 -27.99 22.49 14.23
CA GLU A 5 -27.87 23.95 14.20
C GLU A 5 -28.24 24.51 12.82
N THR A 6 -27.81 23.83 11.75
CA THR A 6 -28.09 24.23 10.38
C THR A 6 -28.64 23.06 9.55
N TRP A 7 -29.18 23.37 8.37
CA TRP A 7 -29.61 22.34 7.42
C TRP A 7 -28.46 21.54 6.82
N HIS A 8 -27.22 22.04 6.92
CA HIS A 8 -26.04 21.26 6.53
C HIS A 8 -25.85 20.05 7.47
N ASP A 9 -26.25 20.19 8.73
CA ASP A 9 -26.08 19.21 9.80
C ASP A 9 -27.30 18.28 9.96
N ILE A 10 -28.23 18.29 9.01
CA ILE A 10 -29.54 17.61 9.12
C ILE A 10 -29.41 16.10 9.39
N TRP A 11 -28.30 15.47 8.99
CA TRP A 11 -27.98 14.08 9.28
C TRP A 11 -27.93 13.78 10.78
N LEU A 12 -27.58 14.75 11.64
CA LEU A 12 -27.60 14.60 13.10
C LEU A 12 -29.02 14.34 13.64
N ASN A 13 -30.05 14.78 12.91
CA ASN A 13 -31.43 14.47 13.25
C ASN A 13 -31.88 13.19 12.56
N GLU A 14 -31.80 13.16 11.22
CA GLU A 14 -32.41 12.10 10.42
C GLU A 14 -31.64 10.78 10.50
N GLY A 15 -30.31 10.83 10.56
CA GLY A 15 -29.46 9.65 10.75
C GLY A 15 -29.65 9.05 12.14
N PHE A 16 -29.74 9.87 13.20
CA PHE A 16 -30.04 9.39 14.56
C PHE A 16 -31.43 8.80 14.67
N ALA A 17 -32.44 9.42 14.04
CA ALA A 17 -33.80 8.89 14.02
C ALA A 17 -33.84 7.51 13.35
N SER A 18 -33.24 7.41 12.16
CA SER A 18 -33.18 6.16 11.38
C SER A 18 -32.38 5.07 12.11
N TYR A 19 -31.24 5.42 12.70
CA TYR A 19 -30.43 4.48 13.50
C TYR A 19 -31.14 4.03 14.78
N SER A 20 -31.95 4.87 15.40
CA SER A 20 -32.76 4.49 16.57
C SER A 20 -33.77 3.39 16.22
N GLU A 21 -34.24 3.32 14.97
CA GLU A 21 -35.07 2.22 14.50
C GLU A 21 -34.26 0.91 14.46
N ALA A 22 -33.01 0.94 14.00
CA ALA A 22 -32.11 -0.21 14.07
C ALA A 22 -31.93 -0.69 15.53
N LEU A 23 -31.63 0.22 16.45
CA LEU A 23 -31.50 -0.11 17.88
C LEU A 23 -32.79 -0.69 18.48
N TYR A 24 -33.96 -0.26 17.99
CA TYR A 24 -35.23 -0.89 18.35
C TYR A 24 -35.30 -2.36 17.88
N TYR A 25 -34.86 -2.66 16.65
CA TYR A 25 -34.79 -4.05 16.17
C TYR A 25 -33.82 -4.89 17.00
N GLU A 26 -32.67 -4.33 17.39
CA GLU A 26 -31.71 -5.00 18.28
C GLU A 26 -32.37 -5.37 19.62
N ALA A 27 -33.02 -4.39 20.26
CA ALA A 27 -33.64 -4.56 21.57
C ALA A 27 -34.82 -5.55 21.56
N MET A 28 -35.56 -5.62 20.46
CA MET A 28 -36.77 -6.44 20.36
C MET A 28 -36.53 -7.83 19.80
N TYR A 29 -35.57 -7.98 18.89
CA TYR A 29 -35.39 -9.17 18.08
C TYR A 29 -33.95 -9.67 18.01
N GLY A 30 -32.99 -8.97 18.63
CA GLY A 30 -31.59 -9.38 18.73
C GLY A 30 -30.72 -8.89 17.56
N SER A 31 -29.41 -9.17 17.69
CA SER A 31 -28.35 -8.66 16.79
C SER A 31 -28.55 -9.04 15.32
N GLU A 32 -29.01 -10.26 15.00
CA GLU A 32 -29.28 -10.65 13.61
C GLU A 32 -30.32 -9.74 12.94
N SER A 33 -31.38 -9.37 13.67
CA SER A 33 -32.41 -8.47 13.16
C SER A 33 -31.91 -7.02 13.05
N TYR A 34 -31.01 -6.60 13.94
CA TYR A 34 -30.34 -5.30 13.85
C TYR A 34 -29.50 -5.18 12.57
N HIS A 35 -28.62 -6.16 12.32
CA HIS A 35 -27.78 -6.15 11.11
C HIS A 35 -28.60 -6.29 9.84
N ALA A 36 -29.66 -7.11 9.84
CA ALA A 36 -30.60 -7.18 8.72
C ALA A 36 -31.31 -5.85 8.46
N TYR A 37 -31.66 -5.10 9.52
CA TYR A 37 -32.25 -3.77 9.37
C TYR A 37 -31.25 -2.75 8.83
N MET A 38 -30.02 -2.73 9.35
CA MET A 38 -28.94 -1.88 8.83
C MET A 38 -28.68 -2.13 7.34
N LEU A 39 -28.60 -3.40 6.95
CA LEU A 39 -28.46 -3.79 5.53
C LEU A 39 -29.63 -3.32 4.66
N SER A 40 -30.85 -3.25 5.20
CA SER A 40 -32.00 -2.72 4.44
C SER A 40 -31.91 -1.23 4.12
N MET A 41 -31.03 -0.50 4.84
CA MET A 41 -30.70 0.91 4.62
C MET A 41 -29.34 1.07 3.92
N GLU A 42 -28.85 0.05 3.21
CA GLU A 42 -27.61 0.16 2.44
C GLU A 42 -27.67 1.34 1.45
N TYR A 43 -26.61 2.14 1.41
CA TYR A 43 -26.54 3.32 0.54
C TYR A 43 -25.27 3.29 -0.30
N TYR A 44 -25.47 3.37 -1.62
CA TYR A 44 -24.40 3.09 -2.59
C TYR A 44 -24.31 4.12 -3.73
N ASP A 45 -24.39 5.40 -3.38
CA ASP A 45 -24.22 6.52 -4.30
C ASP A 45 -23.13 7.49 -3.80
N ASP A 46 -22.89 8.58 -4.52
CA ASP A 46 -21.70 9.44 -4.40
C ASP A 46 -21.89 10.70 -3.57
N ARG A 47 -22.93 10.78 -2.72
CA ARG A 47 -23.17 11.97 -1.88
C ARG A 47 -22.64 11.85 -0.44
N SER A 48 -22.30 13.00 0.13
CA SER A 48 -22.00 13.22 1.55
C SER A 48 -23.29 13.32 2.36
N VAL A 49 -23.26 12.96 3.65
CA VAL A 49 -24.38 13.23 4.57
C VAL A 49 -24.38 14.69 5.06
N TYR A 50 -23.23 15.37 5.00
CA TYR A 50 -23.17 16.82 5.19
C TYR A 50 -23.66 17.52 3.91
N VAL A 51 -24.76 18.26 4.01
CA VAL A 51 -25.43 18.82 2.83
C VAL A 51 -24.77 20.14 2.45
N TYR A 52 -23.81 20.14 1.52
CA TYR A 52 -23.08 21.36 1.14
C TYR A 52 -23.96 22.46 0.51
N ASP A 53 -24.97 22.08 -0.29
CA ASP A 53 -25.92 23.02 -0.88
C ASP A 53 -27.32 22.80 -0.30
N THR A 54 -27.75 23.72 0.55
CA THR A 54 -29.07 23.68 1.21
C THR A 54 -30.10 24.56 0.51
N THR A 55 -29.87 24.91 -0.77
CA THR A 55 -30.78 25.79 -1.53
C THR A 55 -32.16 25.16 -1.72
N TRP A 56 -32.20 23.85 -1.91
CA TRP A 56 -33.43 23.11 -2.19
C TRP A 56 -33.73 22.11 -1.07
N ALA A 57 -34.98 22.07 -0.65
CA ALA A 57 -35.41 21.14 0.40
C ALA A 57 -35.19 19.67 0.01
N ASP A 58 -35.28 19.35 -1.28
CA ASP A 58 -35.04 17.99 -1.77
C ASP A 58 -33.58 17.56 -1.58
N ASP A 59 -32.61 18.48 -1.59
CA ASP A 59 -31.21 18.14 -1.30
C ASP A 59 -30.96 17.89 0.20
N VAL A 60 -31.74 18.58 1.06
CA VAL A 60 -31.69 18.49 2.52
C VAL A 60 -32.41 17.24 3.04
N PHE A 61 -33.56 16.89 2.45
CA PHE A 61 -34.42 15.77 2.86
C PHE A 61 -34.44 14.65 1.82
N ASP A 62 -33.26 14.10 1.56
CA ASP A 62 -33.06 12.98 0.66
C ASP A 62 -32.51 11.77 1.41
N ILE A 63 -32.71 10.57 0.87
CA ILE A 63 -32.43 9.28 1.51
C ILE A 63 -31.02 9.18 2.13
N VAL A 64 -30.04 9.91 1.60
CA VAL A 64 -28.66 9.96 2.12
C VAL A 64 -28.59 10.34 3.59
N VAL A 65 -29.32 11.38 4.01
CA VAL A 65 -29.20 11.88 5.39
C VAL A 65 -29.89 10.94 6.40
N TYR A 66 -30.73 10.03 5.91
CA TYR A 66 -31.41 8.99 6.69
C TYR A 66 -30.57 7.71 6.70
N ASP A 67 -30.40 7.09 5.53
CA ASP A 67 -29.79 5.77 5.38
C ASP A 67 -28.28 5.81 5.61
N LYS A 68 -27.54 6.63 4.83
CA LYS A 68 -26.10 6.82 5.05
C LYS A 68 -25.84 7.46 6.42
N GLY A 69 -26.70 8.37 6.86
CA GLY A 69 -26.65 8.96 8.20
C GLY A 69 -26.72 7.91 9.32
N ALA A 70 -27.60 6.91 9.20
CA ALA A 70 -27.67 5.79 10.14
C ALA A 70 -26.43 4.90 10.05
N TRP A 71 -25.91 4.65 8.85
CA TRP A 71 -24.67 3.89 8.65
C TRP A 71 -23.45 4.57 9.29
N VAL A 72 -23.36 5.90 9.28
CA VAL A 72 -22.30 6.64 10.01
C VAL A 72 -22.32 6.29 11.49
N LEU A 73 -23.48 6.25 12.13
CA LEU A 73 -23.60 5.91 13.55
C LEU A 73 -23.32 4.44 13.83
N HIS A 74 -23.75 3.55 12.94
CA HIS A 74 -23.44 2.12 13.00
C HIS A 74 -21.93 1.85 12.90
N MET A 75 -21.26 2.46 11.93
CA MET A 75 -19.80 2.36 11.77
C MET A 75 -19.06 3.03 12.93
N LEU A 76 -19.57 4.16 13.45
CA LEU A 76 -18.97 4.82 14.61
C LEU A 76 -19.05 3.91 15.85
N ARG A 77 -20.19 3.23 16.08
CA ARG A 77 -20.34 2.23 17.15
C ARG A 77 -19.28 1.14 17.06
N TYR A 78 -19.06 0.62 15.86
CA TYR A 78 -18.03 -0.38 15.64
C TYR A 78 -16.61 0.18 15.84
N TYR A 79 -16.33 1.38 15.33
CA TYR A 79 -15.02 2.02 15.38
C TYR A 79 -14.55 2.34 16.81
N VAL A 80 -15.45 2.85 17.65
CA VAL A 80 -15.12 3.23 19.04
C VAL A 80 -15.35 2.09 20.04
N GLY A 81 -16.15 1.10 19.66
CA GLY A 81 -16.58 -0.01 20.50
C GLY A 81 -17.92 0.26 21.19
N ASP A 82 -18.66 -0.82 21.44
CA ASP A 82 -20.04 -0.80 21.93
C ASP A 82 -20.24 0.02 23.22
N GLU A 83 -19.41 -0.25 24.23
CA GLU A 83 -19.45 0.41 25.55
C GLU A 83 -19.23 1.92 25.41
N ALA A 84 -18.14 2.33 24.74
CA ALA A 84 -17.83 3.73 24.52
C ALA A 84 -18.91 4.44 23.70
N PHE A 85 -19.51 3.75 22.73
CA PHE A 85 -20.57 4.31 21.89
C PHE A 85 -21.82 4.66 22.71
N PHE A 86 -22.32 3.71 23.49
CA PHE A 86 -23.52 3.95 24.30
C PHE A 86 -23.25 4.89 25.48
N ASP A 87 -22.06 4.88 26.05
CA ASP A 87 -21.68 5.84 27.09
C ASP A 87 -21.72 7.27 26.54
N PHE A 88 -21.11 7.55 25.39
CA PHE A 88 -21.19 8.90 24.81
C PHE A 88 -22.63 9.28 24.44
N LEU A 89 -23.48 8.35 23.98
CA LEU A 89 -24.88 8.66 23.66
C LEU A 89 -25.66 9.11 24.90
N HIS A 90 -25.43 8.46 26.05
CA HIS A 90 -26.04 8.86 27.31
C HIS A 90 -25.53 10.23 27.76
N GLU A 91 -24.23 10.48 27.66
CA GLU A 91 -23.62 11.78 27.95
C GLU A 91 -24.18 12.88 27.04
N TYR A 92 -24.26 12.61 25.74
CA TYR A 92 -24.78 13.51 24.72
C TYR A 92 -26.21 13.95 25.04
N ALA A 93 -27.09 12.99 25.33
CA ALA A 93 -28.48 13.25 25.71
C ALA A 93 -28.63 14.04 27.02
N GLY A 94 -27.65 13.94 27.93
CA GLY A 94 -27.58 14.65 29.21
C GLY A 94 -26.79 15.96 29.19
N SER A 95 -26.14 16.27 28.07
CA SER A 95 -25.18 17.38 27.95
C SER A 95 -25.84 18.75 27.88
N GLN A 96 -25.01 19.79 27.73
CA GLN A 96 -25.43 21.16 27.45
C GLN A 96 -26.27 21.30 26.17
N TYR A 97 -26.20 20.32 25.26
CA TYR A 97 -26.99 20.32 24.03
C TYR A 97 -28.44 19.83 24.24
N LYS A 98 -28.77 19.31 25.43
CA LYS A 98 -30.14 18.92 25.76
C LYS A 98 -31.09 20.11 25.65
N HIS A 99 -32.09 19.97 24.77
CA HIS A 99 -33.05 21.02 24.38
C HIS A 99 -32.41 22.21 23.65
N SER A 100 -31.26 21.99 23.01
CA SER A 100 -30.51 22.94 22.19
C SER A 100 -30.21 22.34 20.82
N SER A 101 -29.42 23.06 20.04
CA SER A 101 -28.84 22.64 18.79
C SER A 101 -27.31 22.54 18.83
N LEU A 102 -26.73 21.87 17.83
CA LEU A 102 -25.28 21.78 17.60
C LEU A 102 -24.94 21.59 16.10
N THR A 103 -23.72 21.95 15.73
CA THR A 103 -23.16 21.64 14.40
C THR A 103 -22.51 20.25 14.37
N THR A 104 -22.21 19.78 13.16
CA THR A 104 -21.44 18.55 12.94
C THR A 104 -20.08 18.60 13.64
N GLU A 105 -19.37 19.72 13.58
CA GLU A 105 -18.05 19.89 14.21
C GLU A 105 -18.13 19.79 15.74
N GLU A 106 -19.16 20.40 16.34
CA GLU A 106 -19.40 20.28 17.79
C GLU A 106 -19.75 18.85 18.20
N PHE A 107 -20.46 18.10 17.34
CA PHE A 107 -20.73 16.69 17.56
C PHE A 107 -19.46 15.84 17.50
N ILE A 108 -18.56 16.12 16.55
CA ILE A 108 -17.26 15.44 16.42
C ILE A 108 -16.43 15.70 17.68
N GLU A 109 -16.28 16.97 18.08
CA GLU A 109 -15.54 17.33 19.30
C GLU A 109 -16.13 16.65 20.54
N PHE A 110 -17.46 16.54 20.63
CA PHE A 110 -18.13 15.81 21.70
C PHE A 110 -17.73 14.32 21.70
N CYS A 111 -17.76 13.66 20.54
CA CYS A 111 -17.39 12.26 20.42
C CYS A 111 -15.91 12.01 20.78
N GLU A 112 -14.99 12.85 20.31
CA GLU A 112 -13.57 12.73 20.62
C GLU A 112 -13.30 12.93 22.12
N ASN A 113 -13.95 13.90 22.75
CA ASN A 113 -13.82 14.16 24.19
C ASN A 113 -14.37 13.01 25.05
N SER A 114 -15.53 12.45 24.70
CA SER A 114 -16.12 11.34 25.44
C SER A 114 -15.36 10.02 25.25
N THR A 115 -14.85 9.75 24.04
CA THR A 115 -14.19 8.47 23.73
C THR A 115 -12.68 8.51 23.96
N GLY A 116 -12.07 9.69 24.04
CA GLY A 116 -10.62 9.88 24.11
C GLY A 116 -9.88 9.45 22.83
N ARG A 117 -10.60 9.32 21.71
CA ARG A 117 -10.06 8.91 20.40
C ARG A 117 -10.03 10.09 19.44
N GLU A 118 -9.04 10.10 18.56
CA GLU A 118 -9.05 10.98 17.38
C GLU A 118 -9.99 10.37 16.33
N LEU A 119 -11.01 11.12 15.94
CA LEU A 119 -12.09 10.69 15.05
C LEU A 119 -12.18 11.55 13.79
N ASN A 120 -11.38 12.61 13.67
CA ASN A 120 -11.36 13.50 12.50
C ASN A 120 -11.33 12.71 11.18
N ARG A 121 -10.44 11.73 11.04
CA ARG A 121 -10.34 10.92 9.82
C ARG A 121 -11.63 10.15 9.50
N PHE A 122 -12.25 9.55 10.52
CA PHE A 122 -13.53 8.85 10.37
C PHE A 122 -14.62 9.79 9.85
N PHE A 123 -14.74 10.98 10.43
CA PHE A 123 -15.77 11.94 10.01
C PHE A 123 -15.46 12.61 8.67
N GLU A 124 -14.18 12.85 8.35
CA GLU A 124 -13.75 13.27 7.02
C GLU A 124 -14.20 12.26 5.96
N ASP A 125 -13.98 10.97 6.20
CA ASP A 125 -14.31 9.92 5.23
C ASP A 125 -15.82 9.70 5.09
N TRP A 126 -16.53 9.60 6.22
CA TRP A 126 -17.91 9.10 6.23
C TRP A 126 -18.98 10.19 6.33
N VAL A 127 -18.66 11.34 6.91
CA VAL A 127 -19.59 12.47 7.01
C VAL A 127 -19.39 13.45 5.88
N TYR A 128 -18.22 14.07 5.78
CA TYR A 128 -17.92 15.07 4.75
C TYR A 128 -17.59 14.44 3.39
N GLY A 129 -17.03 13.24 3.40
CA GLY A 129 -16.65 12.49 2.23
C GLY A 129 -17.84 11.92 1.45
N ILE A 130 -17.54 11.61 0.19
CA ILE A 130 -18.44 10.95 -0.75
C ILE A 130 -18.05 9.50 -0.95
N MET A 131 -18.92 8.72 -1.59
CA MET A 131 -18.69 7.31 -1.94
C MET A 131 -18.59 6.38 -0.71
N TYR A 132 -18.10 5.17 -0.96
CA TYR A 132 -17.93 4.05 -0.03
C TYR A 132 -16.80 3.14 -0.58
N PRO A 133 -16.11 2.36 0.27
CA PRO A 133 -15.09 1.45 -0.19
C PRO A 133 -15.68 0.30 -1.02
N VAL A 134 -15.02 0.01 -2.13
CA VAL A 134 -15.27 -1.22 -2.91
C VAL A 134 -14.07 -2.14 -2.70
N TYR A 135 -14.25 -3.17 -1.90
CA TYR A 135 -13.24 -4.18 -1.59
C TYR A 135 -13.15 -5.23 -2.69
N THR A 136 -12.08 -5.17 -3.47
CA THR A 136 -11.59 -6.31 -4.25
C THR A 136 -10.68 -7.13 -3.35
N ARG A 137 -10.94 -8.43 -3.24
CA ARG A 137 -10.28 -9.27 -2.24
C ARG A 137 -9.88 -10.63 -2.78
N THR A 138 -8.80 -11.16 -2.23
CA THR A 138 -8.22 -12.44 -2.61
C THR A 138 -7.22 -12.89 -1.55
N TYR A 139 -6.93 -14.18 -1.49
CA TYR A 139 -5.94 -14.72 -0.55
C TYR A 139 -5.24 -15.94 -1.13
N TYR A 140 -4.09 -16.25 -0.56
CA TYR A 140 -3.44 -17.55 -0.73
C TYR A 140 -3.06 -18.15 0.62
N VAL A 141 -2.91 -19.46 0.63
CA VAL A 141 -2.57 -20.25 1.80
C VAL A 141 -1.34 -21.07 1.51
N GLU A 142 -0.36 -21.05 2.40
CA GLU A 142 0.85 -21.88 2.30
C GLU A 142 1.15 -22.57 3.65
N PRO A 143 1.68 -23.80 3.65
CA PRO A 143 2.06 -24.46 4.89
C PRO A 143 3.28 -23.79 5.53
N ASP A 144 3.25 -23.59 6.85
CA ASP A 144 4.43 -23.23 7.63
C ASP A 144 5.20 -24.50 8.00
N LEU A 145 6.36 -24.68 7.37
CA LEU A 145 7.23 -25.84 7.58
C LEU A 145 7.88 -25.89 8.97
N SER A 146 7.80 -24.81 9.77
CA SER A 146 8.42 -24.72 11.09
C SER A 146 7.57 -25.31 12.22
N ASP A 147 6.24 -25.21 12.13
CA ASP A 147 5.33 -25.61 13.21
C ASP A 147 4.05 -26.33 12.76
N GLY A 148 3.87 -26.56 11.46
CA GLY A 148 2.73 -27.31 10.92
C GLY A 148 1.42 -26.53 10.88
N LEU A 149 1.47 -25.21 11.10
CA LEU A 149 0.35 -24.30 10.84
C LEU A 149 0.35 -23.87 9.37
N TYR A 150 -0.58 -22.99 8.99
CA TYR A 150 -0.67 -22.43 7.65
C TYR A 150 -0.57 -20.91 7.72
N TRP A 151 0.23 -20.33 6.84
CA TRP A 151 0.22 -18.90 6.55
C TRP A 151 -0.92 -18.60 5.59
N VAL A 152 -1.74 -17.61 5.93
CA VAL A 152 -2.68 -17.00 4.99
C VAL A 152 -2.22 -15.59 4.75
N CYS A 153 -2.05 -15.23 3.49
CA CYS A 153 -1.86 -13.85 3.11
C CYS A 153 -3.08 -13.39 2.34
N TYR A 154 -3.76 -12.40 2.90
CA TYR A 154 -5.02 -11.86 2.40
C TYR A 154 -4.77 -10.47 1.84
N TYR A 155 -5.08 -10.27 0.57
CA TYR A 155 -5.01 -8.98 -0.09
C TYR A 155 -6.38 -8.33 -0.10
N LEU A 156 -6.43 -7.10 0.39
CA LEU A 156 -7.59 -6.23 0.35
C LEU A 156 -7.22 -4.97 -0.44
N LEU A 157 -7.95 -4.72 -1.52
CA LEU A 157 -7.79 -3.56 -2.38
C LEU A 157 -9.10 -2.75 -2.38
N GLN A 158 -8.99 -1.47 -2.02
CA GLN A 158 -10.05 -0.48 -2.19
C GLN A 158 -10.03 0.09 -3.62
N THR A 159 -11.12 -0.07 -4.36
CA THR A 159 -11.18 0.28 -5.80
C THR A 159 -12.11 1.44 -6.14
N GLN A 160 -12.63 2.18 -5.16
CA GLN A 160 -13.46 3.36 -5.41
C GLN A 160 -12.72 4.42 -6.26
N THR A 161 -13.43 5.04 -7.20
CA THR A 161 -12.84 5.97 -8.18
C THR A 161 -12.77 7.42 -7.68
N TYR A 162 -13.69 7.81 -6.81
CA TYR A 162 -13.80 9.16 -6.23
C TYR A 162 -13.93 9.05 -4.70
N GLY A 163 -13.79 10.19 -4.01
CA GLY A 163 -13.87 10.24 -2.55
C GLY A 163 -12.49 10.09 -1.87
N PRO A 164 -12.46 9.65 -0.62
CA PRO A 164 -11.21 9.36 0.09
C PRO A 164 -10.32 8.36 -0.65
N ASP A 165 -9.00 8.62 -0.64
CA ASP A 165 -7.99 7.71 -1.20
C ASP A 165 -8.06 6.33 -0.53
N VAL A 166 -8.30 6.32 0.78
CA VAL A 166 -8.56 5.15 1.60
C VAL A 166 -9.63 5.48 2.63
N PHE A 167 -10.62 4.58 2.79
CA PHE A 167 -11.53 4.57 3.92
C PHE A 167 -10.90 3.77 5.05
N GLU A 168 -10.52 4.45 6.13
CA GLU A 168 -9.84 3.81 7.25
C GLU A 168 -10.84 3.17 8.21
N MET A 169 -10.78 1.85 8.37
CA MET A 169 -11.70 1.10 9.23
C MET A 169 -11.05 -0.14 9.85
N PRO A 170 -11.42 -0.53 11.08
CA PRO A 170 -11.22 -1.90 11.52
C PRO A 170 -12.02 -2.84 10.60
N VAL A 171 -11.44 -3.97 10.22
CA VAL A 171 -12.07 -4.97 9.34
C VAL A 171 -11.99 -6.33 9.99
N ASP A 172 -13.13 -6.98 10.15
CA ASP A 172 -13.22 -8.33 10.69
C ASP A 172 -12.94 -9.38 9.59
N PHE A 173 -12.18 -10.40 9.96
CA PHE A 173 -11.88 -11.55 9.12
C PHE A 173 -12.21 -12.84 9.86
N ARG A 174 -13.16 -13.60 9.32
CA ARG A 174 -13.57 -14.90 9.87
C ARG A 174 -13.27 -16.03 8.90
N PHE A 175 -12.42 -16.95 9.34
CA PHE A 175 -11.89 -18.05 8.54
C PHE A 175 -12.65 -19.32 8.88
N PHE A 176 -13.06 -20.05 7.85
CA PHE A 176 -13.83 -21.27 8.01
C PHE A 176 -13.12 -22.46 7.38
N SER A 177 -13.19 -23.62 8.04
CA SER A 177 -12.98 -24.93 7.42
C SER A 177 -14.26 -25.73 7.56
N GLY A 178 -14.92 -26.02 6.44
CA GLY A 178 -16.34 -26.38 6.43
C GLY A 178 -17.19 -25.33 7.16
N ASP A 179 -17.99 -25.77 8.13
CA ASP A 179 -18.85 -24.90 8.95
C ASP A 179 -18.16 -24.40 10.24
N GLU A 180 -16.92 -24.80 10.51
CA GLU A 180 -16.19 -24.44 11.73
C GLU A 180 -15.39 -23.15 11.53
N VAL A 181 -15.56 -22.20 12.46
CA VAL A 181 -14.68 -21.02 12.56
C VAL A 181 -13.33 -21.46 13.12
N ILE A 182 -12.28 -21.40 12.30
CA ILE A 182 -10.92 -21.82 12.68
C ILE A 182 -10.04 -20.66 13.12
N PHE A 183 -10.40 -19.44 12.75
CA PHE A 183 -9.69 -18.22 13.11
C PHE A 183 -10.62 -17.01 12.93
N ASP A 184 -10.54 -16.05 13.84
CA ASP A 184 -11.34 -14.83 13.83
C ASP A 184 -10.49 -13.68 14.38
N THR A 185 -10.44 -12.56 13.66
CA THR A 185 -9.67 -11.39 14.08
C THR A 185 -10.16 -10.13 13.41
N THR A 186 -9.90 -9.00 14.06
CA THR A 186 -10.04 -7.66 13.48
C THR A 186 -8.67 -7.09 13.15
N ILE A 187 -8.49 -6.55 11.95
CA ILE A 187 -7.29 -5.77 11.59
C ILE A 187 -7.72 -4.46 10.94
N PHE A 188 -6.98 -3.40 11.21
CA PHE A 188 -7.25 -2.07 10.65
C PHE A 188 -6.80 -2.00 9.19
N ASN A 189 -7.71 -1.60 8.29
CA ASN A 189 -7.38 -1.28 6.90
C ASN A 189 -7.12 0.23 6.78
N ASP A 190 -5.85 0.60 6.66
CA ASP A 190 -5.35 1.98 6.55
C ASP A 190 -4.64 2.28 5.22
N SER A 191 -4.63 1.31 4.30
CA SER A 191 -4.04 1.49 2.98
C SER A 191 -4.98 1.03 1.87
N ARG A 192 -4.92 1.74 0.74
CA ARG A 192 -5.75 1.42 -0.44
C ARG A 192 -5.49 0.02 -0.95
N GLN A 193 -4.23 -0.44 -0.88
CA GLN A 193 -3.82 -1.80 -1.16
C GLN A 193 -3.07 -2.33 0.05
N GLN A 194 -3.60 -3.36 0.71
CA GLN A 194 -3.02 -3.87 1.94
C GLN A 194 -3.02 -5.40 1.96
N ALA A 195 -1.89 -5.96 2.38
CA ALA A 195 -1.74 -7.38 2.60
C ALA A 195 -1.73 -7.67 4.10
N PHE A 196 -2.58 -8.58 4.53
CA PHE A 196 -2.64 -9.07 5.91
C PHE A 196 -2.09 -10.48 5.96
N THR A 197 -1.31 -10.80 6.98
CA THR A 197 -0.73 -12.14 7.14
C THR A 197 -1.21 -12.74 8.44
N PHE A 198 -1.80 -13.93 8.35
CA PHE A 198 -2.38 -14.67 9.46
C PHE A 198 -1.74 -16.04 9.57
N LYS A 199 -1.73 -16.58 10.78
CA LYS A 199 -1.31 -17.95 11.03
C LYS A 199 -2.48 -18.75 11.58
N VAL A 200 -2.90 -19.77 10.85
CA VAL A 200 -4.15 -20.51 11.10
C VAL A 200 -3.88 -22.00 11.32
N PRO A 201 -4.72 -22.70 12.11
CA PRO A 201 -4.50 -24.10 12.48
C PRO A 201 -4.86 -25.11 11.37
N ALA A 202 -5.59 -24.68 10.34
CA ALA A 202 -6.02 -25.50 9.21
C ALA A 202 -6.14 -24.63 7.95
N VAL A 203 -6.12 -25.27 6.77
CA VAL A 203 -6.38 -24.56 5.51
C VAL A 203 -7.85 -24.08 5.51
N PRO A 204 -8.12 -22.77 5.38
CA PRO A 204 -9.48 -22.28 5.24
C PRO A 204 -10.07 -22.66 3.87
N ASP A 205 -11.34 -23.06 3.86
CA ASP A 205 -12.13 -23.23 2.64
C ASP A 205 -12.80 -21.91 2.22
N SER A 206 -13.00 -20.99 3.18
CA SER A 206 -13.49 -19.64 2.93
C SER A 206 -13.03 -18.67 4.01
N ILE A 207 -12.95 -17.39 3.63
CA ILE A 207 -12.66 -16.27 4.54
C ILE A 207 -13.72 -15.20 4.30
N VAL A 208 -14.53 -14.94 5.30
CA VAL A 208 -15.57 -13.92 5.25
C VAL A 208 -15.00 -12.64 5.85
N VAL A 209 -14.99 -11.59 5.04
CA VAL A 209 -14.63 -10.23 5.47
C VAL A 209 -15.88 -9.50 5.90
N ASP A 210 -15.81 -8.84 7.04
CA ASP A 210 -16.90 -8.11 7.67
C ASP A 210 -18.19 -8.97 7.78
N PRO A 211 -18.12 -10.15 8.42
CA PRO A 211 -19.21 -11.13 8.43
C PRO A 211 -20.52 -10.59 9.02
N ASP A 212 -20.41 -9.61 9.92
CA ASP A 212 -21.53 -9.01 10.61
C ASP A 212 -21.95 -7.66 9.97
N ASN A 213 -21.34 -7.27 8.84
CA ASN A 213 -21.67 -6.06 8.05
C ASN A 213 -21.57 -4.75 8.83
N TRP A 214 -20.47 -4.56 9.56
CA TRP A 214 -20.18 -3.35 10.30
C TRP A 214 -19.78 -2.16 9.43
N ILE A 215 -19.33 -2.40 8.19
CA ILE A 215 -18.79 -1.37 7.30
C ILE A 215 -19.75 -1.20 6.12
N LEU A 216 -20.13 0.04 5.81
CA LEU A 216 -20.84 0.34 4.56
C LEU A 216 -19.88 0.16 3.38
N ASN A 217 -19.82 -1.06 2.84
CA ASN A 217 -18.91 -1.42 1.76
C ASN A 217 -19.63 -2.23 0.68
N LYS A 218 -18.98 -2.31 -0.49
CA LYS A 218 -19.25 -3.36 -1.48
C LYS A 218 -17.99 -4.17 -1.72
N GLY A 219 -18.15 -5.33 -2.31
CA GLY A 219 -16.99 -6.06 -2.79
C GLY A 219 -17.34 -7.34 -3.50
N PHE A 220 -16.32 -7.93 -4.09
CA PHE A 220 -16.37 -9.28 -4.60
C PHE A 220 -15.04 -9.96 -4.34
N GLU A 221 -15.09 -11.25 -4.09
CA GLU A 221 -13.92 -12.08 -4.02
C GLU A 221 -13.48 -12.44 -5.44
N MET A 222 -12.23 -12.12 -5.76
CA MET A 222 -11.62 -12.56 -7.00
C MET A 222 -11.30 -14.04 -6.88
N PRO A 223 -11.68 -14.88 -7.86
CA PRO A 223 -11.32 -16.29 -7.83
C PRO A 223 -9.80 -16.43 -7.81
N TRP A 224 -9.27 -17.12 -6.79
CA TRP A 224 -7.88 -17.56 -6.63
C TRP A 224 -6.86 -16.71 -7.39
N SER A 225 -6.55 -15.50 -6.89
CA SER A 225 -5.60 -14.66 -7.61
C SER A 225 -4.20 -15.20 -7.43
N TYR A 226 -3.69 -15.80 -8.49
CA TYR A 226 -2.30 -15.63 -8.86
C TYR A 226 -2.00 -14.13 -8.93
N HIS A 227 -1.12 -13.62 -8.07
CA HIS A 227 -0.88 -12.18 -7.94
C HIS A 227 0.61 -11.87 -7.88
N LEU A 228 1.05 -10.98 -8.75
CA LEU A 228 2.36 -10.35 -8.70
C LEU A 228 2.38 -9.26 -7.64
N LEU A 229 3.32 -9.35 -6.71
CA LEU A 229 3.50 -8.33 -5.69
C LEU A 229 4.27 -7.16 -6.29
N GLN A 230 3.61 -6.01 -6.43
CA GLN A 230 4.22 -4.77 -6.91
C GLN A 230 5.03 -4.09 -5.80
N LEU A 231 6.06 -4.78 -5.30
CA LEU A 231 7.05 -4.16 -4.42
C LEU A 231 7.97 -3.26 -5.25
N PRO A 232 8.35 -2.07 -4.75
CA PRO A 232 9.33 -1.22 -5.42
C PRO A 232 10.65 -1.97 -5.61
N LEU A 233 11.23 -1.88 -6.80
CA LEU A 233 12.57 -2.40 -7.07
C LEU A 233 13.62 -1.46 -6.48
N ASP A 234 14.69 -2.02 -5.92
CA ASP A 234 15.83 -1.25 -5.47
C ASP A 234 16.49 -0.54 -6.67
N ALA A 235 16.98 0.68 -6.46
CA ALA A 235 17.71 1.40 -7.49
C ALA A 235 19.04 0.68 -7.82
N ALA A 236 19.35 0.55 -9.11
CA ALA A 236 20.61 -0.05 -9.57
C ALA A 236 21.69 1.02 -9.82
N ASN A 237 22.94 0.59 -9.93
CA ASN A 237 24.05 1.42 -10.41
C ASN A 237 24.62 0.79 -11.68
N GLN A 238 24.82 1.59 -12.74
CA GLN A 238 25.44 1.09 -13.97
C GLN A 238 26.81 0.43 -13.66
N TYR A 239 27.09 -0.68 -14.33
CA TYR A 239 28.26 -1.55 -14.19
C TYR A 239 28.44 -2.25 -12.84
N THR A 240 27.51 -2.09 -11.90
CA THR A 240 27.54 -2.78 -10.61
C THR A 240 26.58 -3.97 -10.63
N GLY A 241 26.95 -5.06 -9.96
CA GLY A 241 26.07 -6.21 -9.80
C GLY A 241 24.74 -5.80 -9.15
N TYR A 242 23.65 -6.18 -9.80
CA TYR A 242 22.27 -5.97 -9.37
C TYR A 242 21.62 -7.33 -9.13
N LEU A 243 20.78 -7.40 -8.10
CA LEU A 243 19.99 -8.57 -7.74
C LEU A 243 18.72 -8.08 -7.04
N ASP A 244 17.58 -8.36 -7.64
CA ASP A 244 16.27 -8.13 -7.04
C ASP A 244 15.30 -9.24 -7.47
N THR A 245 14.15 -9.38 -6.81
CA THR A 245 13.21 -10.49 -7.06
C THR A 245 11.80 -9.97 -7.25
N ILE A 246 11.23 -10.30 -8.40
CA ILE A 246 9.79 -10.19 -8.64
C ILE A 246 9.11 -11.33 -7.90
N LEU A 247 8.28 -10.99 -6.92
CA LEU A 247 7.55 -11.97 -6.14
C LEU A 247 6.15 -12.17 -6.72
N CYS A 248 5.77 -13.43 -6.88
CA CYS A 248 4.39 -13.81 -7.12
C CYS A 248 3.92 -14.70 -5.96
N ARG A 249 2.63 -14.62 -5.66
CA ARG A 249 1.95 -15.45 -4.67
C ARG A 249 0.60 -15.91 -5.20
N GLY A 250 0.08 -16.98 -4.62
CA GLY A 250 -1.12 -17.66 -5.12
C GLY A 250 -0.82 -18.67 -6.23
N GLY A 251 -1.89 -19.13 -6.88
CA GLY A 251 -1.83 -20.25 -7.84
C GLY A 251 -1.27 -21.55 -7.26
N SER A 252 -0.74 -22.41 -8.13
CA SER A 252 -0.12 -23.68 -7.75
C SER A 252 1.24 -23.55 -7.05
N GLY A 253 1.79 -22.34 -6.95
CA GLY A 253 3.14 -22.06 -6.47
C GLY A 253 4.27 -22.34 -7.47
N ASN A 254 3.96 -22.78 -8.70
CA ASN A 254 4.93 -22.92 -9.79
C ASN A 254 4.65 -21.89 -10.90
N ASN A 255 5.58 -20.95 -11.03
CA ASN A 255 5.38 -19.72 -11.77
C ASN A 255 6.37 -19.64 -12.94
N GLU A 256 5.93 -19.13 -14.09
CA GLU A 256 6.80 -18.74 -15.20
C GLU A 256 6.71 -17.23 -15.40
N PHE A 257 7.83 -16.52 -15.26
CA PHE A 257 7.93 -15.07 -15.37
C PHE A 257 8.46 -14.65 -16.75
N GLN A 258 7.88 -13.59 -17.32
CA GLN A 258 8.30 -13.03 -18.59
C GLN A 258 8.03 -11.52 -18.68
N ILE A 259 8.86 -10.81 -19.43
CA ILE A 259 8.61 -9.39 -19.77
C ILE A 259 7.73 -9.35 -21.01
N VAL A 260 6.52 -8.79 -20.89
CA VAL A 260 5.53 -8.72 -21.97
C VAL A 260 5.46 -7.35 -22.64
N GLU A 261 5.90 -6.30 -21.95
CA GLU A 261 6.01 -4.93 -22.47
C GLU A 261 7.23 -4.22 -21.88
N GLY A 262 7.84 -3.30 -22.63
CA GLY A 262 9.09 -2.65 -22.23
C GLY A 262 10.30 -3.59 -22.29
N ASN A 263 11.43 -3.15 -21.72
CA ASN A 263 12.66 -3.94 -21.63
C ASN A 263 13.40 -3.59 -20.34
N LEU A 264 14.11 -4.57 -19.77
CA LEU A 264 15.13 -4.29 -18.76
C LEU A 264 16.29 -3.48 -19.36
N PRO A 265 17.02 -2.70 -18.54
CA PRO A 265 18.30 -2.13 -18.94
C PRO A 265 19.24 -3.18 -19.54
N LEU A 266 20.01 -2.81 -20.56
CA LEU A 266 21.02 -3.69 -21.15
C LEU A 266 21.92 -4.29 -20.06
N GLY A 267 22.16 -5.60 -20.06
CA GLY A 267 23.03 -6.26 -19.07
C GLY A 267 22.30 -6.81 -17.83
N LEU A 268 21.00 -6.55 -17.70
CA LEU A 268 20.12 -7.24 -16.76
C LEU A 268 19.27 -8.31 -17.47
N ALA A 269 18.91 -9.36 -16.73
CA ALA A 269 18.02 -10.42 -17.19
C ALA A 269 17.07 -10.86 -16.08
N LEU A 270 15.85 -11.20 -16.46
CA LEU A 270 14.85 -11.84 -15.59
C LEU A 270 14.97 -13.37 -15.73
N ASP A 271 15.17 -14.06 -14.62
CA ASP A 271 15.06 -15.52 -14.56
C ASP A 271 13.59 -15.93 -14.57
N ALA A 272 13.21 -16.72 -15.57
CA ALA A 272 11.82 -17.09 -15.83
C ALA A 272 11.23 -18.03 -14.77
N GLN A 273 12.03 -18.68 -13.92
CA GLN A 273 11.53 -19.61 -12.90
C GLN A 273 11.54 -18.98 -11.51
N SER A 274 12.58 -18.22 -11.16
CA SER A 274 12.72 -17.63 -9.84
C SER A 274 12.18 -16.21 -9.73
N GLY A 275 11.89 -15.54 -10.85
CA GLY A 275 11.51 -14.12 -10.87
C GLY A 275 12.66 -13.18 -10.52
N ILE A 276 13.91 -13.68 -10.45
CA ILE A 276 15.08 -12.88 -10.09
C ILE A 276 15.51 -12.03 -11.27
N ILE A 277 15.64 -10.72 -11.06
CA ILE A 277 16.33 -9.82 -11.98
C ILE A 277 17.79 -9.73 -11.51
N SER A 278 18.73 -10.08 -12.39
CA SER A 278 20.16 -10.03 -12.06
C SER A 278 21.04 -9.64 -13.24
N GLY A 279 22.25 -9.18 -12.93
CA GLY A 279 23.25 -8.79 -13.93
C GLY A 279 23.98 -7.52 -13.53
N ALA A 280 24.56 -6.81 -14.49
CA ALA A 280 25.12 -5.48 -14.28
C ALA A 280 24.62 -4.55 -15.40
N PRO A 281 23.86 -3.48 -15.08
CA PRO A 281 23.25 -2.66 -16.11
C PRO A 281 24.31 -1.85 -16.85
N GLY A 282 24.28 -1.86 -18.17
CA GLY A 282 25.21 -1.14 -19.06
C GLY A 282 24.74 0.26 -19.43
N GLU A 283 23.53 0.64 -19.05
CA GLU A 283 22.92 1.95 -19.34
C GLU A 283 22.29 2.51 -18.06
N PHE A 284 22.27 3.84 -17.94
CA PHE A 284 21.64 4.55 -16.83
C PHE A 284 20.35 5.25 -17.29
N GLY A 285 19.44 5.53 -16.36
CA GLY A 285 18.14 6.14 -16.63
C GLY A 285 17.00 5.42 -15.92
N ASP A 286 15.77 5.86 -16.22
CA ASP A 286 14.55 5.22 -15.71
C ASP A 286 13.98 4.28 -16.77
N PHE A 287 13.67 3.05 -16.36
CA PHE A 287 13.16 2.00 -17.23
C PHE A 287 11.83 1.49 -16.71
N SER A 288 10.82 1.44 -17.58
CA SER A 288 9.52 0.84 -17.29
C SER A 288 9.31 -0.42 -18.12
N PHE A 289 8.84 -1.49 -17.48
CA PHE A 289 8.56 -2.76 -18.12
C PHE A 289 7.44 -3.51 -17.39
N THR A 290 6.65 -4.27 -18.14
CA THR A 290 5.55 -5.07 -17.60
C THR A 290 6.00 -6.52 -17.51
N VAL A 291 5.93 -7.08 -16.30
CA VAL A 291 6.17 -8.50 -16.05
C VAL A 291 4.83 -9.22 -16.03
N ARG A 292 4.70 -10.28 -16.83
CA ARG A 292 3.69 -11.31 -16.64
C ARG A 292 4.28 -12.45 -15.84
N ALA A 293 3.51 -12.95 -14.89
CA ALA A 293 3.74 -14.26 -14.31
C ALA A 293 2.58 -15.18 -14.68
N ASP A 294 2.88 -16.40 -15.09
CA ASP A 294 1.92 -17.43 -15.50
C ASP A 294 1.97 -18.62 -14.53
N ASP A 295 0.82 -19.08 -14.03
CA ASP A 295 0.74 -20.32 -13.24
C ASP A 295 0.87 -21.52 -14.18
N THR A 296 1.92 -22.30 -14.01
CA THR A 296 2.25 -23.42 -14.90
C THR A 296 1.26 -24.60 -14.84
N TYR A 297 0.38 -24.65 -13.83
CA TYR A 297 -0.63 -25.71 -13.67
C TYR A 297 -2.06 -25.24 -13.92
N SER A 298 -2.26 -23.97 -14.28
CA SER A 298 -3.58 -23.42 -14.57
C SER A 298 -3.54 -22.45 -15.75
N SER A 299 -4.65 -21.78 -16.04
CA SER A 299 -4.71 -20.71 -17.05
C SER A 299 -4.59 -19.32 -16.42
N TYR A 300 -4.32 -19.24 -15.12
CA TYR A 300 -4.23 -17.97 -14.40
C TYR A 300 -2.87 -17.31 -14.64
N HIS A 301 -2.89 -16.00 -14.81
CA HIS A 301 -1.71 -15.15 -14.92
C HIS A 301 -2.02 -13.78 -14.32
N ASP A 302 -0.97 -13.05 -13.98
CA ASP A 302 -1.04 -11.64 -13.55
C ASP A 302 0.02 -10.83 -14.29
N GLU A 303 -0.27 -9.55 -14.57
CA GLU A 303 0.61 -8.61 -15.26
C GLU A 303 0.73 -7.32 -14.46
N VAL A 304 1.97 -6.91 -14.15
CA VAL A 304 2.26 -5.72 -13.36
C VAL A 304 3.39 -4.92 -14.01
N GLU A 305 3.20 -3.60 -14.11
CA GLU A 305 4.24 -2.66 -14.54
C GLU A 305 5.20 -2.36 -13.38
N TYR A 306 6.50 -2.46 -13.64
CA TYR A 306 7.57 -2.09 -12.73
C TYR A 306 8.38 -0.93 -13.31
N SER A 307 8.92 -0.09 -12.43
CA SER A 307 9.92 0.92 -12.76
C SER A 307 11.23 0.62 -12.06
N LEU A 308 12.34 0.67 -12.80
CA LEU A 308 13.70 0.55 -12.28
C LEU A 308 14.51 1.80 -12.64
N THR A 309 14.99 2.51 -11.62
CA THR A 309 15.97 3.59 -11.80
C THR A 309 17.38 3.01 -11.75
N VAL A 310 18.15 3.22 -12.80
CA VAL A 310 19.58 2.94 -12.85
C VAL A 310 20.35 4.26 -12.75
N MET A 311 21.07 4.44 -11.65
CA MET A 311 21.93 5.60 -11.45
C MET A 311 23.16 5.53 -12.36
N GLU A 312 23.62 6.70 -12.85
CA GLU A 312 24.84 6.78 -13.67
C GLU A 312 26.00 6.13 -12.93
N GLY A 313 26.61 5.15 -13.59
CA GLY A 313 27.79 4.48 -13.09
C GLY A 313 28.95 5.42 -13.21
N ILE A 314 29.68 5.55 -12.12
CA ILE A 314 30.89 6.37 -12.07
C ILE A 314 32.03 5.83 -12.94
N GLY A 315 31.91 4.62 -13.53
CA GLY A 315 32.92 3.93 -14.37
C GLY A 315 33.74 2.86 -13.62
N TRP A 316 34.68 2.19 -14.30
CA TRP A 316 35.59 1.22 -13.68
C TRP A 316 36.73 1.94 -12.95
N PRO A 317 37.03 1.63 -11.69
CA PRO A 317 38.21 2.20 -11.04
C PRO A 317 39.48 2.00 -11.87
N GLY A 318 40.24 3.07 -12.08
CA GLY A 318 41.41 3.07 -12.96
C GLY A 318 41.14 3.42 -14.43
N ASP A 319 39.88 3.51 -14.88
CA ASP A 319 39.50 4.00 -16.21
C ASP A 319 39.50 5.53 -16.23
N ALA A 320 40.70 6.10 -16.18
CA ALA A 320 40.90 7.53 -16.06
C ALA A 320 40.44 8.31 -17.30
N ASN A 321 40.42 7.67 -18.48
CA ASN A 321 40.01 8.31 -19.74
C ASN A 321 38.53 8.06 -20.11
N LYS A 322 37.81 7.24 -19.33
CA LYS A 322 36.39 6.88 -19.50
C LYS A 322 36.13 6.21 -20.86
N ASP A 323 37.02 5.31 -21.29
CA ASP A 323 36.88 4.52 -22.52
C ASP A 323 36.40 3.08 -22.28
N ASP A 324 35.94 2.79 -21.06
CA ASP A 324 35.46 1.50 -20.57
C ASP A 324 36.53 0.39 -20.55
N ASN A 325 37.82 0.73 -20.68
CA ASN A 325 38.91 -0.25 -20.65
C ASN A 325 40.09 0.22 -19.79
N VAL A 326 40.28 -0.37 -18.60
CA VAL A 326 41.48 -0.09 -17.77
C VAL A 326 42.75 -0.66 -18.44
N ASN A 327 43.50 0.19 -19.13
CA ASN A 327 44.64 -0.19 -19.96
C ASN A 327 45.76 0.86 -19.97
N ILE A 328 46.68 0.77 -20.94
CA ILE A 328 47.81 1.70 -21.05
C ILE A 328 47.37 3.13 -21.37
N LEU A 329 46.20 3.30 -21.99
CA LEU A 329 45.66 4.60 -22.36
C LEU A 329 45.26 5.41 -21.11
N ASP A 330 44.81 4.78 -20.03
CA ASP A 330 44.55 5.45 -18.74
C ASP A 330 45.83 5.95 -18.10
N ILE A 331 46.87 5.12 -18.12
CA ILE A 331 48.21 5.50 -17.65
C ILE A 331 48.72 6.69 -18.45
N VAL A 332 48.59 6.66 -19.78
CA VAL A 332 48.98 7.77 -20.66
C VAL A 332 48.14 9.01 -20.39
N PHE A 333 46.84 8.85 -20.15
CA PHE A 333 45.93 9.94 -19.82
C PHE A 333 46.34 10.64 -18.52
N LEU A 334 46.56 9.88 -17.44
CA LEU A 334 47.03 10.42 -16.15
C LEU A 334 48.39 11.11 -16.27
N ILE A 335 49.33 10.56 -17.05
CA ILE A 335 50.62 11.21 -17.32
C ILE A 335 50.41 12.54 -18.05
N ASN A 336 49.55 12.58 -19.05
CA ASN A 336 49.28 13.80 -19.79
C ASN A 336 48.61 14.86 -18.90
N PHE A 337 47.62 14.46 -18.11
CA PHE A 337 46.95 15.32 -17.13
C PHE A 337 47.94 15.90 -16.11
N LYS A 338 48.80 15.06 -15.50
CA LYS A 338 49.69 15.50 -14.42
C LYS A 338 50.94 16.22 -14.87
N TYR A 339 51.45 15.91 -16.06
CA TYR A 339 52.80 16.34 -16.46
C TYR A 339 52.88 17.01 -17.83
N LYS A 340 51.78 17.12 -18.58
CA LYS A 340 51.78 17.68 -19.95
C LYS A 340 50.58 18.57 -20.26
N ASP A 341 50.01 19.23 -19.25
CA ASP A 341 48.89 20.16 -19.39
C ASP A 341 47.65 19.54 -20.09
N GLY A 342 47.45 18.23 -19.95
CA GLY A 342 46.27 17.53 -20.43
C GLY A 342 45.02 17.87 -19.62
N PRO A 343 43.80 17.62 -20.16
CA PRO A 343 42.57 17.89 -19.44
C PRO A 343 42.43 17.01 -18.18
N PRO A 344 41.71 17.48 -17.15
CA PRO A 344 41.37 16.64 -16.01
C PRO A 344 40.49 15.44 -16.41
N PRO A 345 40.57 14.32 -15.68
CA PRO A 345 39.59 13.24 -15.77
C PRO A 345 38.16 13.77 -15.63
N ALA A 346 37.25 13.25 -16.46
CA ALA A 346 35.84 13.61 -16.38
C ALA A 346 35.23 13.20 -15.02
N ILE A 347 35.75 12.11 -14.43
CA ILE A 347 35.36 11.61 -13.11
C ILE A 347 36.64 11.37 -12.30
N SER A 348 36.96 12.28 -11.39
CA SER A 348 38.19 12.27 -10.59
C SER A 348 38.40 10.97 -9.80
N ARG A 349 37.31 10.35 -9.36
CA ARG A 349 37.33 9.10 -8.57
C ARG A 349 37.81 7.88 -9.35
N LEU A 350 37.71 7.89 -10.68
CA LEU A 350 38.27 6.82 -11.52
C LEU A 350 39.79 6.93 -11.69
N ALA A 351 40.32 8.13 -11.49
CA ALA A 351 41.72 8.47 -11.64
C ALA A 351 42.55 8.29 -10.36
N ASP A 352 41.91 7.85 -9.27
CA ASP A 352 42.51 7.58 -7.94
C ASP A 352 42.31 6.09 -7.56
N PRO A 353 42.94 5.15 -8.30
CA PRO A 353 42.80 3.71 -8.09
C PRO A 353 43.47 3.19 -6.81
N ASN A 354 44.31 4.01 -6.15
CA ASN A 354 44.99 3.63 -4.90
C ASN A 354 44.25 4.11 -3.64
N VAL A 355 43.19 4.91 -3.81
CA VAL A 355 42.28 5.41 -2.78
C VAL A 355 42.99 6.29 -1.73
N ASP A 356 44.01 7.04 -2.13
CA ASP A 356 44.71 7.98 -1.25
C ASP A 356 44.12 9.41 -1.28
N CYS A 357 43.04 9.59 -2.05
CA CYS A 357 42.33 10.84 -2.29
C CYS A 357 43.17 11.91 -3.02
N ALA A 358 44.32 11.55 -3.57
CA ALA A 358 45.07 12.35 -4.51
C ALA A 358 45.00 11.71 -5.90
N ILE A 359 45.20 12.53 -6.93
CA ILE A 359 45.57 11.99 -8.25
C ILE A 359 47.02 12.40 -8.41
N ASP A 360 47.95 11.45 -8.47
CA ASP A 360 49.38 11.72 -8.63
C ASP A 360 50.14 10.56 -9.28
N ILE A 361 51.45 10.48 -9.02
CA ILE A 361 52.31 9.44 -9.59
C ILE A 361 52.02 8.05 -9.00
N LEU A 362 51.47 7.99 -7.80
CA LEU A 362 51.16 6.73 -7.12
C LEU A 362 50.01 6.01 -7.83
N ASP A 363 49.03 6.73 -8.36
CA ASP A 363 47.95 6.16 -9.20
C ASP A 363 48.48 5.56 -10.50
N ILE A 364 49.38 6.30 -11.16
CA ILE A 364 50.07 5.82 -12.37
C ILE A 364 50.86 4.55 -12.06
N VAL A 365 51.59 4.53 -10.95
CA VAL A 365 52.35 3.35 -10.49
C VAL A 365 51.41 2.20 -10.14
N TYR A 366 50.27 2.49 -9.51
CA TYR A 366 49.26 1.50 -9.15
C TYR A 366 48.71 0.82 -10.39
N LEU A 367 48.27 1.57 -11.42
CA LEU A 367 47.78 1.02 -12.69
C LEU A 367 48.84 0.21 -13.43
N ILE A 368 50.11 0.65 -13.42
CA ILE A 368 51.21 -0.12 -14.00
C ILE A 368 51.37 -1.46 -13.29
N ASN A 369 51.31 -1.46 -11.95
CA ASN A 369 51.47 -2.67 -11.17
C ASN A 369 50.28 -3.62 -11.35
N TYR A 370 49.05 -3.10 -11.28
CA TYR A 370 47.82 -3.83 -11.60
C TYR A 370 47.93 -4.49 -12.99
N ARG A 371 48.19 -3.70 -14.04
CA ARG A 371 48.11 -4.20 -15.42
C ARG A 371 49.25 -5.11 -15.84
N TYR A 372 50.46 -4.88 -15.31
CA TYR A 372 51.69 -5.49 -15.82
C TYR A 372 52.53 -6.25 -14.79
N LYS A 373 52.17 -6.20 -13.51
CA LYS A 373 52.96 -6.84 -12.44
C LYS A 373 52.11 -7.64 -11.44
N ASN A 374 50.89 -8.03 -11.82
CA ASN A 374 49.96 -8.75 -10.95
C ASN A 374 49.70 -8.01 -9.62
N GLY A 375 49.58 -6.68 -9.69
CA GLY A 375 49.14 -5.86 -8.56
C GLY A 375 47.65 -6.06 -8.25
N PRO A 376 47.18 -5.55 -7.11
CA PRO A 376 45.76 -5.59 -6.73
C PRO A 376 44.87 -4.86 -7.74
N ASP A 377 43.59 -5.25 -7.78
CA ASP A 377 42.57 -4.56 -8.58
C ASP A 377 42.43 -3.09 -8.12
N PRO A 378 42.18 -2.14 -9.04
CA PRO A 378 41.85 -0.77 -8.70
C PRO A 378 40.56 -0.67 -7.88
N ASP A 379 40.57 0.19 -6.87
CA ASP A 379 39.38 0.56 -6.10
C ASP A 379 38.95 2.00 -6.42
N LEU A 380 37.66 2.28 -6.23
CA LEU A 380 37.10 3.58 -6.53
C LEU A 380 37.62 4.65 -5.56
N GLY A 381 38.32 5.65 -6.09
CA GLY A 381 38.95 6.71 -5.33
C GLY A 381 38.00 7.70 -4.64
N CYS A 382 38.60 8.60 -3.88
CA CYS A 382 37.97 9.69 -3.14
C CYS A 382 38.47 11.07 -3.58
N ALA A 383 39.39 11.13 -4.55
CA ALA A 383 39.89 12.39 -5.08
C ALA A 383 38.77 13.29 -5.63
N VAL A 384 38.86 14.57 -5.28
CA VAL A 384 38.02 15.66 -5.81
C VAL A 384 38.95 16.68 -6.46
N LEU A 385 38.64 17.09 -7.69
CA LEU A 385 39.49 18.00 -8.49
C LEU A 385 39.22 19.47 -8.22
#